data_AF-A0A359CPB0-F1
#
_entry.id   AF-A0A359CPB0-F1
#
_cell.length_a   1.000
_cell.length_b   1.000
_cell.length_c   1.000
_cell.angle_alpha   90.00
_cell.angle_beta   90.00
_cell.angle_gamma   90.00
#
_symmetry.space_group_name_H-M   'P 1'
#
loop_
_entity.id
_entity.type
_entity.pdbx_description
1 polymer ?
#
loop_
_entity_poly.entity_id
_entity_poly.type
_entity_poly.pdbx_seq_one_letter_code
_entity_poly.pdbx_strand_id
1 'polypeptide(L)'
;LKEVLSYYISFQEEVIRRRTQFDLDKAEARAHILEGLKIALDHIDEVINLIRGSKTPDIAKEGLISKFGLSEKQAQAILDMKLQRLTGLEREKIEEEYDELIKTINHLKEILSNEKLILDIIKNELTEIKVKYGDARRTKITNKSDEINLEDLIPEEDVAVTISHSGYIKRLPIDTYRSQKRGGKGIQGLSVRDDDFVENLFITSTHNNLIFFTNMGRAYALKAFEIPEASRTARGTNIVNILPLNGRERIQAVIPIKEFYEDAYVVLATKNGIIKKT
;
A
#
# COMPACT_ATOMS: atom_id res chain seq x y z
N LEU A 1 -15.00 3.10 -1.98
CA LEU A 1 -13.70 3.66 -2.43
C LEU A 1 -13.27 3.10 -3.78
N LYS A 2 -13.12 1.77 -3.91
CA LYS A 2 -12.73 1.13 -5.19
C LYS A 2 -13.58 1.61 -6.38
N GLU A 3 -14.90 1.53 -6.27
CA GLU A 3 -15.84 1.95 -7.33
C GLU A 3 -15.65 3.42 -7.73
N VAL A 4 -15.55 4.33 -6.75
CA VAL A 4 -15.33 5.76 -7.01
C VAL A 4 -14.04 6.00 -7.79
N LEU A 5 -12.94 5.33 -7.39
CA LEU A 5 -11.65 5.44 -8.08
C LEU A 5 -11.73 4.86 -9.51
N SER A 6 -12.41 3.73 -9.69
CA SER A 6 -12.61 3.12 -11.00
C SER A 6 -13.41 4.04 -11.95
N TYR A 7 -14.53 4.62 -11.48
CA TYR A 7 -15.32 5.55 -12.27
C TYR A 7 -14.56 6.84 -12.60
N TYR A 8 -13.75 7.33 -11.67
CA TYR A 8 -12.91 8.51 -11.93
C TYR A 8 -11.89 8.23 -13.04
N ILE A 9 -11.20 7.07 -12.99
CA ILE A 9 -10.21 6.70 -14.02
C ILE A 9 -10.90 6.53 -15.39
N SER A 10 -12.04 5.83 -15.46
CA SER A 10 -12.75 5.66 -16.74
C SER A 10 -13.18 7.00 -17.34
N PHE A 11 -13.59 7.95 -16.50
CA PHE A 11 -13.92 9.30 -16.98
C PHE A 11 -12.68 10.06 -17.48
N GLN A 12 -11.52 9.93 -16.81
CA GLN A 12 -10.27 10.53 -17.30
C GLN A 12 -9.83 9.95 -18.65
N GLU A 13 -9.98 8.63 -18.84
CA GLU A 13 -9.71 7.99 -20.13
C GLU A 13 -10.61 8.55 -21.25
N GLU A 14 -11.90 8.72 -20.99
CA GLU A 14 -12.85 9.32 -21.94
C GLU A 14 -12.45 10.76 -22.31
N VAL A 15 -12.10 11.57 -21.31
CA VAL A 15 -11.67 12.96 -21.50
C VAL A 15 -10.38 13.04 -22.32
N ILE A 16 -9.38 12.21 -22.00
CA ILE A 16 -8.11 12.18 -22.73
C ILE A 16 -8.33 11.71 -24.16
N ARG A 17 -9.14 10.67 -24.40
CA ARG A 17 -9.47 10.22 -25.76
C ARG A 17 -10.11 11.34 -26.57
N ARG A 18 -11.09 12.06 -26.01
CA ARG A 18 -11.74 13.18 -26.69
C ARG A 18 -10.78 14.33 -26.98
N ARG A 19 -9.92 14.68 -26.03
CA ARG A 19 -8.89 15.72 -26.19
C ARG A 19 -7.91 15.34 -27.30
N THR A 20 -7.35 14.12 -27.23
CA THR A 20 -6.39 13.61 -28.23
C THR A 20 -7.01 13.50 -29.61
N GLN A 21 -8.28 13.09 -29.72
CA GLN A 21 -9.00 13.06 -31.02
C GLN A 21 -9.18 14.47 -31.58
N PHE A 22 -9.59 15.43 -30.75
CA PHE A 22 -9.73 16.83 -31.18
C PHE A 22 -8.40 17.41 -31.69
N ASP A 23 -7.31 17.15 -30.98
CA ASP A 23 -5.98 17.59 -31.38
C ASP A 23 -5.52 16.89 -32.67
N LEU A 24 -5.86 15.60 -32.84
CA LEU A 24 -5.59 14.84 -34.06
C LEU A 24 -6.33 15.42 -35.26
N ASP A 25 -7.65 15.65 -35.14
CA ASP A 25 -8.47 16.21 -36.22
C ASP A 25 -7.95 17.58 -36.66
N LYS A 26 -7.52 18.40 -35.69
CA LYS A 26 -6.93 19.72 -35.94
C LYS A 26 -5.57 19.60 -36.65
N ALA A 27 -4.72 18.67 -36.22
CA ALA A 27 -3.42 18.44 -36.83
C ALA A 27 -3.56 17.90 -38.27
N GLU A 28 -4.45 16.94 -38.50
CA GLU A 28 -4.74 16.38 -39.83
C GLU A 28 -5.31 17.44 -40.77
N ALA A 29 -6.25 18.27 -40.30
CA ALA A 29 -6.77 19.38 -41.09
C ALA A 29 -5.67 20.38 -41.48
N ARG A 30 -4.70 20.66 -40.59
CA ARG A 30 -3.57 21.53 -40.89
C ARG A 30 -2.58 20.89 -41.88
N ALA A 31 -2.23 19.63 -41.66
CA ALA A 31 -1.35 18.87 -42.54
C ALA A 31 -1.93 18.77 -43.95
N HIS A 32 -3.24 18.56 -44.08
CA HIS A 32 -3.95 18.56 -45.37
C HIS A 32 -3.76 19.86 -46.14
N ILE A 33 -3.80 21.02 -45.47
CA ILE A 33 -3.56 22.32 -46.12
C ILE A 33 -2.11 22.47 -46.54
N LEU A 34 -1.15 22.12 -45.67
CA LEU A 34 0.28 22.22 -45.96
C LEU A 34 0.70 21.30 -47.11
N GLU A 35 0.12 20.10 -47.20
CA GLU A 35 0.33 19.18 -48.33
C GLU A 35 -0.08 19.82 -49.66
N GLY A 36 -1.25 20.46 -49.71
CA GLY A 36 -1.70 21.18 -50.90
C GLY A 36 -0.80 22.36 -51.26
N LEU A 37 -0.32 23.11 -50.26
CA LEU A 37 0.64 24.20 -50.48
C LEU A 37 1.98 23.68 -51.00
N LYS A 38 2.46 22.54 -50.51
CA LYS A 38 3.70 21.90 -50.97
C LYS A 38 3.59 21.48 -52.45
N ILE A 39 2.50 20.79 -52.82
CA ILE A 39 2.21 20.44 -54.22
C ILE A 39 2.16 21.69 -55.10
N ALA A 40 1.52 22.77 -54.62
CA ALA A 40 1.44 24.02 -55.37
C ALA A 40 2.80 24.72 -55.53
N LEU A 41 3.68 24.66 -54.52
CA LEU A 41 5.03 25.21 -54.58
C LEU A 41 5.95 24.39 -55.50
N ASP A 42 5.77 23.07 -55.56
CA ASP A 42 6.51 22.19 -56.48
C ASP A 42 6.16 22.43 -57.95
N HIS A 43 4.91 22.82 -58.23
CA HIS A 43 4.40 23.09 -59.58
C HIS A 43 4.02 24.57 -59.81
N ILE A 44 4.78 25.49 -59.21
CA ILE A 44 4.37 26.90 -59.10
C ILE A 44 4.10 27.58 -60.45
N ASP A 45 4.91 27.31 -61.48
CA ASP A 45 4.74 27.93 -62.80
C ASP A 45 3.43 27.49 -63.46
N GLU A 46 3.07 26.22 -63.34
CA GLU A 46 1.82 25.67 -63.87
C GLU A 46 0.60 26.23 -63.12
N VAL A 47 0.72 26.36 -61.79
CA VAL A 47 -0.31 26.95 -60.93
C VAL A 47 -0.53 28.43 -61.28
N ILE A 48 0.55 29.21 -61.45
CA ILE A 48 0.45 30.62 -61.85
C ILE A 48 -0.17 30.77 -63.24
N ASN A 49 0.21 29.93 -64.20
CA ASN A 49 -0.35 29.96 -65.55
C ASN A 49 -1.84 29.62 -65.54
N LEU A 50 -2.25 28.64 -64.74
CA LEU A 50 -3.66 28.28 -64.55
C LEU A 50 -4.47 29.43 -63.96
N ILE A 51 -3.97 30.05 -62.88
CA ILE A 51 -4.66 31.15 -62.19
C ILE A 51 -4.76 32.37 -63.13
N ARG A 52 -3.67 32.74 -63.82
CA ARG A 52 -3.65 33.89 -64.75
C ARG A 52 -4.54 33.66 -65.99
N GLY A 53 -4.69 32.41 -66.43
CA GLY A 53 -5.56 32.05 -67.55
C GLY A 53 -7.05 31.95 -67.19
N SER A 54 -7.38 31.91 -65.90
CA SER A 54 -8.76 31.76 -65.41
C SER A 54 -9.46 33.12 -65.30
N LYS A 55 -10.73 33.18 -65.74
CA LYS A 55 -11.51 34.44 -65.72
C LYS A 55 -12.06 34.81 -64.34
N THR A 56 -12.27 33.83 -63.47
CA THR A 56 -12.81 34.02 -62.12
C THR A 56 -12.05 33.13 -61.12
N PRO A 57 -12.06 33.48 -59.81
CA PRO A 57 -11.47 32.65 -58.76
C PRO A 57 -12.07 31.25 -58.70
N ASP A 58 -13.38 31.11 -58.94
CA ASP A 58 -14.08 29.81 -58.92
C ASP A 58 -13.57 28.87 -60.02
N ILE A 59 -13.33 29.40 -61.24
CA ILE A 59 -12.76 28.62 -62.35
C ILE A 59 -11.32 28.20 -62.03
N ALA A 60 -10.52 29.10 -61.42
CA ALA A 60 -9.17 28.78 -60.98
C ALA A 60 -9.17 27.67 -59.92
N LYS A 61 -10.11 27.73 -58.97
CA LYS A 61 -10.31 26.74 -57.91
C LYS A 61 -10.68 25.37 -58.48
N GLU A 62 -11.66 25.29 -59.38
CA GLU A 62 -12.02 24.04 -60.07
C GLU A 62 -10.86 23.49 -60.92
N GLY A 63 -10.08 24.37 -61.56
CA GLY A 63 -8.87 24.00 -62.27
C GLY A 63 -7.81 23.37 -61.36
N LEU A 64 -7.60 23.93 -60.16
CA LEU A 64 -6.65 23.41 -59.17
C LEU A 64 -7.08 22.02 -58.67
N ILE A 65 -8.37 21.84 -58.40
CA ILE A 65 -8.96 20.57 -57.96
C ILE A 65 -8.78 19.49 -59.05
N SER A 66 -9.14 19.81 -60.29
CA SER A 66 -9.15 18.83 -61.39
C SER A 66 -7.75 18.46 -61.90
N LYS A 67 -6.82 19.42 -62.02
CA LYS A 67 -5.46 19.16 -62.54
C LYS A 67 -4.51 18.57 -61.51
N PHE A 68 -4.57 19.04 -60.27
CA PHE A 68 -3.61 18.67 -59.22
C PHE A 68 -4.20 17.71 -58.18
N GLY A 69 -5.45 17.27 -58.36
CA GLY A 69 -6.12 16.33 -57.44
C GLY A 69 -6.35 16.93 -56.04
N LEU A 70 -6.42 18.25 -55.93
CA LEU A 70 -6.51 18.96 -54.66
C LEU A 70 -7.95 18.99 -54.14
N SER A 71 -8.11 19.04 -52.82
CA SER A 71 -9.42 19.26 -52.21
C SER A 71 -9.86 20.72 -52.34
N GLU A 72 -11.15 20.96 -52.15
CA GLU A 72 -11.72 22.31 -52.15
C GLU A 72 -11.02 23.25 -51.15
N LYS A 73 -10.69 22.74 -49.96
CA LYS A 73 -10.00 23.50 -48.91
C LYS A 73 -8.55 23.80 -49.28
N GLN A 74 -7.85 22.86 -49.91
CA GLN A 74 -6.47 23.07 -50.39
C GLN A 74 -6.44 24.10 -51.51
N ALA A 75 -7.32 23.96 -52.51
CA ALA A 75 -7.41 24.89 -53.63
C ALA A 75 -7.70 26.32 -53.15
N GLN A 76 -8.63 26.48 -52.19
CA GLN A 76 -8.90 27.77 -51.57
C GLN A 76 -7.65 28.34 -50.86
N ALA A 77 -6.95 27.52 -50.06
CA ALA A 77 -5.75 27.96 -49.36
C ALA A 77 -4.60 28.38 -50.29
N ILE A 78 -4.49 27.75 -51.47
CA ILE A 78 -3.52 28.13 -52.51
C ILE A 78 -3.89 29.48 -53.13
N LEU A 79 -5.18 29.73 -53.40
CA LEU A 79 -5.66 31.02 -53.91
C LEU A 79 -5.45 32.15 -52.89
N ASP A 80 -5.57 31.85 -51.60
CA ASP A 80 -5.37 32.81 -50.50
C ASP A 80 -3.89 33.02 -50.13
N MET A 81 -2.97 32.31 -50.80
CA MET A 81 -1.54 32.40 -50.54
C MET A 81 -0.95 33.75 -50.96
N LYS A 82 -0.04 34.29 -50.14
CA LYS A 82 0.72 35.52 -50.44
C LYS A 82 2.00 35.20 -51.19
N LEU A 83 2.37 36.04 -52.18
CA LEU A 83 3.59 35.89 -53.00
C LEU A 83 4.89 35.73 -52.18
N GLN A 84 4.96 36.30 -50.97
CA GLN A 84 6.12 36.14 -50.07
C GLN A 84 6.43 34.66 -49.70
N ARG A 85 5.43 33.78 -49.76
CA ARG A 85 5.57 32.34 -49.46
C ARG A 85 6.37 31.58 -50.51
N LEU A 86 6.66 32.20 -51.65
CA LEU A 86 7.48 31.62 -52.72
C LEU A 86 8.98 31.73 -52.44
N THR A 87 9.39 32.46 -51.40
CA THR A 87 10.80 32.54 -51.01
C THR A 87 11.28 31.20 -50.45
N GLY A 88 12.56 30.85 -50.69
CA GLY A 88 13.11 29.57 -50.25
C GLY A 88 12.94 29.31 -48.75
N LEU A 89 13.19 30.32 -47.92
CA LEU A 89 13.02 30.24 -46.46
C LEU A 89 11.57 29.96 -46.03
N GLU A 90 10.58 30.50 -46.74
CA GLU A 90 9.17 30.25 -46.41
C GLU A 90 8.71 28.87 -46.87
N ARG A 91 9.26 28.36 -47.98
CA ARG A 91 9.07 26.99 -48.41
C ARG A 91 9.65 26.00 -47.39
N GLU A 92 10.89 26.21 -46.96
CA GLU A 92 11.54 25.36 -45.95
C GLU A 92 10.71 25.29 -44.67
N LYS A 93 10.22 26.44 -44.16
CA LYS A 93 9.33 26.46 -42.98
C LYS A 93 8.04 25.67 -43.16
N ILE A 94 7.44 25.69 -44.35
CA ILE A 94 6.22 24.93 -44.65
C ILE A 94 6.52 23.43 -44.63
N GLU A 95 7.66 23.02 -45.21
CA GLU A 95 8.11 21.63 -45.20
C GLU A 95 8.43 21.15 -43.78
N GLU A 96 9.15 21.96 -42.99
CA GLU A 96 9.43 21.68 -41.57
C GLU A 96 8.15 21.57 -40.73
N GLU A 97 7.21 22.53 -40.89
CA GLU A 97 5.91 22.51 -40.18
C GLU A 97 5.12 21.24 -40.53
N TYR A 98 5.12 20.83 -41.81
CA TYR A 98 4.46 19.61 -42.25
C TYR A 98 5.09 18.37 -41.63
N ASP A 99 6.42 18.26 -41.66
CA ASP A 99 7.14 17.10 -41.13
C ASP A 99 6.97 16.95 -39.61
N GLU A 100 6.94 18.07 -38.88
CA GLU A 100 6.61 18.08 -37.45
C GLU A 100 5.17 17.62 -37.20
N LEU A 101 4.21 18.14 -37.97
CA LEU A 101 2.81 17.74 -37.84
C LEU A 101 2.59 16.25 -38.13
N ILE A 102 3.27 15.68 -39.12
CA ILE A 102 3.19 14.25 -39.40
C ILE A 102 3.69 13.43 -38.21
N LYS A 103 4.79 13.85 -37.57
CA LYS A 103 5.28 13.20 -36.33
C LYS A 103 4.22 13.30 -35.22
N THR A 104 3.62 14.47 -35.03
CA THR A 104 2.55 14.68 -34.04
C THR A 104 1.33 13.82 -34.33
N ILE A 105 0.85 13.76 -35.58
CA ILE A 105 -0.29 12.95 -36.00
C ILE A 105 -0.03 11.48 -35.71
N ASN A 106 1.15 10.97 -36.06
CA ASN A 106 1.52 9.58 -35.79
C ASN A 106 1.53 9.28 -34.29
N HIS A 107 2.07 10.20 -33.48
CA HIS A 107 2.06 10.06 -32.03
C HIS A 107 0.65 10.08 -31.44
N LEU A 108 -0.24 10.98 -31.90
CA LEU A 108 -1.63 11.05 -31.45
C LEU A 108 -2.42 9.79 -31.84
N LYS A 109 -2.20 9.26 -33.05
CA LYS A 109 -2.77 7.98 -33.49
C LYS A 109 -2.29 6.82 -32.62
N GLU A 110 -1.01 6.80 -32.28
CA GLU A 110 -0.44 5.79 -31.38
C GLU A 110 -1.12 5.84 -30.00
N ILE A 111 -1.28 7.03 -29.42
CA ILE A 111 -1.98 7.22 -28.14
C ILE A 111 -3.41 6.68 -28.21
N LEU A 112 -4.17 6.98 -29.27
CA LEU A 112 -5.55 6.52 -29.40
C LEU A 112 -5.66 4.99 -29.56
N SER A 113 -4.67 4.38 -30.21
CA SER A 113 -4.62 2.93 -30.45
C SER A 113 -4.17 2.11 -29.23
N ASN A 114 -3.37 2.70 -28.33
CA ASN A 114 -2.76 2.00 -27.21
C ASN A 114 -3.28 2.51 -25.87
N GLU A 115 -4.14 1.72 -25.22
CA GLU A 115 -4.72 2.03 -23.92
C GLU A 115 -3.67 2.24 -22.82
N LYS A 116 -2.52 1.54 -22.90
CA LYS A 116 -1.45 1.70 -21.93
C LYS A 116 -0.85 3.11 -21.95
N LEU A 117 -0.71 3.71 -23.14
CA LEU A 117 -0.21 5.08 -23.26
C LEU A 117 -1.16 6.09 -22.62
N ILE A 118 -2.48 5.87 -22.77
CA ILE A 118 -3.49 6.70 -22.11
C ILE A 118 -3.36 6.61 -20.59
N LEU A 119 -3.21 5.40 -20.05
CA LEU A 119 -3.00 5.20 -18.60
C LEU A 119 -1.70 5.85 -18.11
N ASP A 120 -0.63 5.79 -18.90
CA ASP A 120 0.64 6.44 -18.57
C ASP A 120 0.50 7.98 -18.58
N ILE A 121 -0.26 8.55 -19.53
CA ILE A 121 -0.60 9.98 -19.53
C ILE A 121 -1.38 10.35 -18.27
N ILE A 122 -2.44 9.61 -17.93
CA ILE A 122 -3.23 9.85 -16.70
C ILE A 122 -2.34 9.83 -15.47
N LYS A 123 -1.44 8.85 -15.38
CA LYS A 123 -0.52 8.72 -14.25
C LYS A 123 0.42 9.92 -14.14
N ASN A 124 0.96 10.39 -15.26
CA ASN A 124 1.86 11.54 -15.29
C ASN A 124 1.11 12.82 -14.88
N GLU A 125 -0.06 13.08 -15.46
CA GLU A 125 -0.88 14.25 -15.11
C GLU A 125 -1.31 14.23 -13.63
N LEU A 126 -1.73 13.08 -13.09
CA LEU A 126 -2.06 12.95 -11.67
C LEU A 126 -0.85 13.17 -10.76
N THR A 127 0.34 12.75 -11.21
CA THR A 127 1.57 12.98 -10.45
C THR A 127 1.94 14.46 -10.45
N GLU A 128 1.78 15.15 -11.57
CA GLU A 128 1.97 16.60 -11.65
C GLU A 128 0.98 17.36 -10.76
N ILE A 129 -0.30 16.97 -10.77
CA ILE A 129 -1.32 17.54 -9.87
C ILE A 129 -0.94 17.32 -8.41
N LYS A 130 -0.48 16.11 -8.05
CA LYS A 130 -0.01 15.79 -6.70
C LYS A 130 1.16 16.69 -6.27
N VAL A 131 2.12 16.93 -7.16
CA VAL A 131 3.28 17.80 -6.87
C VAL A 131 2.85 19.26 -6.73
N LYS A 132 1.93 19.73 -7.58
CA LYS A 132 1.49 21.12 -7.62
C LYS A 132 0.54 21.50 -6.49
N TYR A 133 -0.32 20.57 -6.06
CA TYR A 133 -1.42 20.83 -5.12
C TYR A 133 -1.36 19.98 -3.84
N GLY A 134 -0.31 19.19 -3.65
CA GLY A 134 -0.15 18.35 -2.46
C GLY A 134 0.12 19.17 -1.21
N ASP A 135 -0.51 18.81 -0.10
CA ASP A 135 -0.30 19.40 1.22
C ASP A 135 0.05 18.34 2.28
N ALA A 136 0.60 18.80 3.39
CA ALA A 136 0.87 17.93 4.53
C ALA A 136 -0.44 17.57 5.25
N ARG A 137 -0.58 16.31 5.67
CA ARG A 137 -1.74 15.87 6.43
C ARG A 137 -1.86 16.69 7.72
N ARG A 138 -3.03 17.29 7.94
CA ARG A 138 -3.33 18.11 9.11
C ARG A 138 -3.76 17.30 10.34
N THR A 139 -4.34 16.12 10.13
CA THR A 139 -4.86 15.25 11.18
C THR A 139 -3.91 14.10 11.49
N LYS A 140 -3.83 13.69 12.76
CA LYS A 140 -3.11 12.49 13.18
C LYS A 140 -4.10 11.35 13.36
N ILE A 141 -3.86 10.21 12.72
CA ILE A 141 -4.60 8.98 13.05
C ILE A 141 -4.02 8.47 14.36
N THR A 142 -4.84 8.43 15.40
CA THR A 142 -4.52 7.78 16.67
C THR A 142 -5.34 6.51 16.76
N ASN A 143 -4.74 5.45 17.29
CA ASN A 143 -5.51 4.28 17.70
C ASN A 143 -6.39 4.74 18.87
N LYS A 144 -7.69 4.50 18.77
CA LYS A 144 -8.63 4.86 19.83
C LYS A 144 -8.27 4.03 21.06
N SER A 145 -8.01 4.67 22.19
CA SER A 145 -7.67 4.02 23.48
C SER A 145 -8.86 3.30 24.15
N ASP A 146 -10.01 3.23 23.48
CA ASP A 146 -11.24 2.64 24.00
C ASP A 146 -11.50 1.22 23.47
N GLU A 147 -10.49 0.55 22.90
CA GLU A 147 -10.51 -0.91 22.92
C GLU A 147 -10.16 -1.32 24.34
N ILE A 148 -11.19 -1.49 25.18
CA ILE A 148 -11.08 -2.16 26.47
C ILE A 148 -10.30 -3.45 26.22
N ASN A 149 -9.05 -3.52 26.67
CA ASN A 149 -8.31 -4.76 26.61
C ASN A 149 -9.04 -5.72 27.55
N LEU A 150 -9.10 -7.01 27.22
CA LEU A 150 -9.68 -8.00 28.14
C LEU A 150 -9.04 -7.91 29.54
N GLU A 151 -7.78 -7.47 29.60
CA GLU A 151 -7.02 -7.15 30.81
C GLU A 151 -7.65 -6.05 31.68
N ASP A 152 -8.29 -5.05 31.08
CA ASP A 152 -8.92 -3.92 31.77
C ASP A 152 -10.24 -4.33 32.46
N LEU A 153 -10.82 -5.47 32.07
CA LEU A 153 -11.98 -6.10 32.73
C LEU A 153 -11.59 -7.00 33.90
N ILE A 154 -10.29 -7.30 34.05
CA ILE A 154 -9.79 -8.21 35.09
C ILE A 154 -9.30 -7.36 36.26
N PRO A 155 -9.78 -7.62 37.50
CA PRO A 155 -9.32 -6.87 38.67
C PRO A 155 -7.84 -7.18 38.97
N GLU A 156 -7.10 -6.14 39.37
CA GLU A 156 -5.71 -6.29 39.81
C GLU A 156 -5.70 -6.80 41.25
N GLU A 157 -5.36 -8.08 41.43
CA GLU A 157 -5.38 -8.75 42.73
C GLU A 157 -4.13 -9.60 42.93
N ASP A 158 -3.68 -9.70 44.19
CA ASP A 158 -2.59 -10.58 44.56
C ASP A 158 -3.05 -12.05 44.54
N VAL A 159 -2.41 -12.84 43.69
CA VAL A 159 -2.66 -14.27 43.52
C VAL A 159 -1.41 -15.09 43.82
N ALA A 160 -1.62 -16.27 44.41
CA ALA A 160 -0.60 -17.29 44.54
C ALA A 160 -0.69 -18.24 43.34
N VAL A 161 0.42 -18.40 42.62
CA VAL A 161 0.54 -19.36 41.52
C VAL A 161 1.34 -20.55 42.01
N THR A 162 0.80 -21.75 41.81
CA THR A 162 1.45 -23.01 42.22
C THR A 162 1.65 -23.90 41.01
N ILE A 163 2.84 -24.49 40.89
CA ILE A 163 3.20 -25.48 39.88
C ILE A 163 3.61 -26.76 40.59
N SER A 164 2.97 -27.88 40.26
CA SER A 164 3.32 -29.19 40.78
C SER A 164 4.43 -29.87 39.99
N HIS A 165 5.07 -30.86 40.59
CA HIS A 165 6.12 -31.65 39.94
C HIS A 165 5.63 -32.36 38.67
N SER A 166 4.36 -32.78 38.65
CA SER A 166 3.71 -33.39 37.49
C SER A 166 3.30 -32.39 36.40
N GLY A 167 3.61 -31.10 36.57
CA GLY A 167 3.36 -30.05 35.59
C GLY A 167 1.94 -29.48 35.62
N TYR A 168 1.22 -29.61 36.73
CA TYR A 168 -0.06 -28.92 36.91
C TYR A 168 0.16 -27.51 37.44
N ILE A 169 -0.52 -26.53 36.85
CA ILE A 169 -0.47 -25.14 37.23
C ILE A 169 -1.88 -24.63 37.58
N LYS A 170 -1.95 -23.79 38.61
CA LYS A 170 -3.18 -23.09 39.00
C LYS A 170 -2.87 -21.75 39.67
N ARG A 171 -3.81 -20.82 39.58
CA ARG A 171 -3.83 -19.60 40.40
C ARG A 171 -4.88 -19.71 41.51
N LEU A 172 -4.56 -19.10 42.65
CA LEU A 172 -5.38 -19.04 43.85
C LEU A 172 -5.35 -17.62 44.39
N PRO A 173 -6.49 -17.06 44.85
CA PRO A 173 -6.48 -15.80 45.59
C PRO A 173 -5.65 -15.92 46.88
N ILE A 174 -4.84 -14.92 47.20
CA ILE A 174 -3.93 -14.93 48.38
C ILE A 174 -4.65 -15.17 49.70
N ASP A 175 -5.90 -14.69 49.81
CA ASP A 175 -6.75 -14.86 51.01
C ASP A 175 -7.00 -16.33 51.37
N THR A 176 -6.86 -17.25 50.42
CA THR A 176 -7.01 -18.69 50.63
C THR A 176 -5.89 -19.29 51.50
N TYR A 177 -4.75 -18.60 51.63
CA TYR A 177 -3.58 -19.06 52.40
C TYR A 177 -3.49 -18.48 53.82
N ARG A 178 -4.53 -17.77 54.30
CA ARG A 178 -4.50 -17.10 55.61
C ARG A 178 -4.18 -18.08 56.73
N SER A 179 -3.06 -17.82 57.42
CA SER A 179 -2.58 -18.59 58.57
C SER A 179 -3.64 -18.67 59.68
N GLN A 180 -4.10 -19.88 60.01
CA GLN A 180 -4.80 -20.13 61.27
C GLN A 180 -3.78 -20.07 62.42
N LYS A 181 -4.10 -19.34 63.51
CA LYS A 181 -3.20 -19.12 64.66
C LYS A 181 -2.64 -20.44 65.24
N ARG A 182 -1.40 -20.38 65.75
CA ARG A 182 -0.65 -21.50 66.36
C ARG A 182 -1.53 -22.34 67.31
N GLY A 183 -1.59 -23.66 67.07
CA GLY A 183 -2.29 -24.63 67.94
C GLY A 183 -3.20 -25.64 67.23
N GLY A 184 -3.42 -25.52 65.91
CA GLY A 184 -4.17 -26.50 65.13
C GLY A 184 -3.28 -27.64 64.62
N LYS A 185 -3.68 -28.91 64.84
CA LYS A 185 -3.10 -30.08 64.15
C LYS A 185 -3.08 -29.82 62.64
N GLY A 186 -1.95 -30.14 62.01
CA GLY A 186 -1.57 -29.73 60.65
C GLY A 186 -2.71 -29.70 59.64
N ILE A 187 -2.88 -28.54 59.00
CA ILE A 187 -3.82 -28.35 57.91
C ILE A 187 -3.31 -29.19 56.72
N GLN A 188 -3.91 -30.36 56.48
CA GLN A 188 -3.59 -31.18 55.30
C GLN A 188 -3.82 -30.35 54.03
N GLY A 189 -2.74 -30.14 53.28
CA GLY A 189 -2.76 -29.70 51.88
C GLY A 189 -2.58 -30.93 51.01
N LEU A 190 -3.53 -31.14 50.09
CA LEU A 190 -3.68 -32.30 49.20
C LEU A 190 -4.08 -33.62 49.87
N SER A 191 -5.16 -34.21 49.35
CA SER A 191 -5.45 -35.64 49.53
C SER A 191 -4.34 -36.43 48.85
N VAL A 192 -3.48 -37.05 49.65
CA VAL A 192 -2.40 -37.94 49.19
C VAL A 192 -3.03 -39.17 48.54
N ARG A 193 -3.28 -39.07 47.24
CA ARG A 193 -3.55 -40.23 46.39
C ARG A 193 -2.69 -40.32 45.15
N ASP A 194 -1.81 -39.35 44.92
CA ASP A 194 -0.74 -39.37 43.91
C ASP A 194 0.44 -38.58 44.48
N ASP A 195 1.68 -39.05 44.31
CA ASP A 195 2.94 -38.45 44.82
C ASP A 195 3.31 -37.09 44.18
N ASP A 196 2.31 -36.24 43.92
CA ASP A 196 2.49 -34.93 43.31
C ASP A 196 2.58 -33.83 44.37
N PHE A 197 3.74 -33.17 44.45
CA PHE A 197 4.01 -32.08 45.38
C PHE A 197 4.19 -30.75 44.62
N VAL A 198 4.02 -29.64 45.33
CA VAL A 198 4.23 -28.30 44.77
C VAL A 198 5.73 -28.06 44.64
N GLU A 199 6.21 -27.88 43.41
CA GLU A 199 7.62 -27.60 43.09
C GLU A 199 7.91 -26.10 43.16
N ASN A 200 6.99 -25.27 42.65
CA ASN A 200 7.13 -23.82 42.68
C ASN A 200 5.87 -23.16 43.24
N LEU A 201 6.08 -22.20 44.15
CA LEU A 201 5.04 -21.33 44.69
C LEU A 201 5.58 -19.91 44.75
N PHE A 202 4.86 -18.97 44.15
CA PHE A 202 5.18 -17.54 44.20
C PHE A 202 3.91 -16.71 44.21
N ILE A 203 4.03 -15.48 44.72
CA ILE A 203 2.94 -14.50 44.80
C ILE A 203 3.16 -13.46 43.70
N THR A 204 2.11 -13.12 42.98
CA THR A 204 2.15 -12.18 41.86
C THR A 204 0.80 -11.46 41.72
N SER A 205 0.77 -10.33 41.03
CA SER A 205 -0.49 -9.71 40.59
C SER A 205 -1.06 -10.43 39.36
N THR A 206 -2.39 -10.42 39.20
CA THR A 206 -3.11 -10.93 38.02
C THR A 206 -2.61 -10.32 36.70
N HIS A 207 -2.14 -9.07 36.70
CA HIS A 207 -1.66 -8.36 35.51
C HIS A 207 -0.18 -8.55 35.19
N ASN A 208 0.59 -9.14 36.12
CA ASN A 208 2.02 -9.37 35.91
C ASN A 208 2.26 -10.45 34.85
N ASN A 209 3.40 -10.34 34.16
CA ASN A 209 3.86 -11.34 33.22
C ASN A 209 4.60 -12.46 33.95
N LEU A 210 4.31 -13.70 33.57
CA LEU A 210 5.01 -14.90 34.01
C LEU A 210 5.84 -15.43 32.86
N ILE A 211 7.16 -15.41 33.01
CA ILE A 211 8.07 -15.92 32.00
C ILE A 211 8.48 -17.34 32.36
N PHE A 212 8.11 -18.29 31.52
CA PHE A 212 8.44 -19.71 31.63
C PHE A 212 9.66 -20.02 30.77
N PHE A 213 10.75 -20.45 31.40
CA PHE A 213 11.95 -20.89 30.73
C PHE A 213 11.98 -22.41 30.62
N THR A 214 12.26 -22.93 29.42
CA THR A 214 12.28 -24.38 29.16
C THR A 214 13.70 -24.94 29.06
N ASN A 215 13.82 -26.25 29.24
CA ASN A 215 15.06 -27.00 29.06
C ASN A 215 15.63 -26.94 27.63
N MET A 216 14.84 -26.53 26.64
CA MET A 216 15.26 -26.32 25.25
C MET A 216 15.70 -24.87 24.98
N GLY A 217 15.74 -24.00 26.00
CA GLY A 217 16.17 -22.62 25.88
C GLY A 217 15.11 -21.69 25.27
N ARG A 218 13.84 -22.07 25.30
CA ARG A 218 12.71 -21.23 24.88
C ARG A 218 12.14 -20.50 26.10
N ALA A 219 11.65 -19.29 25.87
CA ALA A 219 10.92 -18.52 26.86
C ALA A 219 9.49 -18.30 26.37
N TYR A 220 8.52 -18.53 27.24
CA TYR A 220 7.11 -18.24 26.99
C TYR A 220 6.65 -17.20 28.00
N ALA A 221 5.84 -16.24 27.58
CA ALA A 221 5.25 -15.24 28.47
C ALA A 221 3.73 -15.42 28.48
N LEU A 222 3.14 -15.48 29.67
CA LEU A 222 1.70 -15.44 29.89
C LEU A 222 1.39 -14.46 31.02
N LYS A 223 0.23 -13.83 30.98
CA LYS A 223 -0.27 -13.06 32.11
C LYS A 223 -0.77 -13.99 33.21
N ALA A 224 -0.64 -13.59 34.47
CA ALA A 224 -1.08 -14.44 35.58
C ALA A 224 -2.59 -14.76 35.54
N PHE A 225 -3.43 -13.84 35.02
CA PHE A 225 -4.86 -14.09 34.88
C PHE A 225 -5.22 -15.19 33.86
N GLU A 226 -4.36 -15.46 32.88
CA GLU A 226 -4.57 -16.52 31.87
C GLU A 226 -4.42 -17.92 32.47
N ILE A 227 -3.82 -18.02 33.66
CA ILE A 227 -3.77 -19.28 34.41
C ILE A 227 -5.16 -19.56 34.99
N PRO A 228 -5.69 -20.78 34.83
CA PRO A 228 -6.97 -21.16 35.43
C PRO A 228 -6.98 -21.06 36.95
N GLU A 229 -8.04 -20.46 37.48
CA GLU A 229 -8.30 -20.44 38.92
C GLU A 229 -8.81 -21.80 39.38
N ALA A 230 -8.25 -22.31 40.46
CA ALA A 230 -8.68 -23.58 41.03
C ALA A 230 -8.58 -23.54 42.55
N SER A 231 -9.41 -24.34 43.23
CA SER A 231 -9.40 -24.41 44.70
C SER A 231 -8.08 -25.00 45.24
N ARG A 232 -7.84 -24.79 46.54
CA ARG A 232 -6.62 -25.28 47.22
C ARG A 232 -6.44 -26.80 47.06
N THR A 233 -7.53 -27.54 47.03
CA THR A 233 -7.55 -29.02 46.93
C THR A 233 -7.55 -29.54 45.49
N ALA A 234 -7.89 -28.72 44.49
CA ALA A 234 -7.89 -29.11 43.09
C ALA A 234 -6.45 -29.19 42.52
N ARG A 235 -6.22 -30.04 41.52
CA ARG A 235 -4.91 -30.17 40.88
C ARG A 235 -4.55 -29.00 39.97
N GLY A 236 -5.54 -28.35 39.37
CA GLY A 236 -5.32 -27.32 38.33
C GLY A 236 -5.26 -27.93 36.94
N THR A 237 -4.69 -27.18 36.00
CA THR A 237 -4.61 -27.55 34.58
C THR A 237 -3.18 -27.94 34.22
N ASN A 238 -3.00 -28.93 33.35
CA ASN A 238 -1.68 -29.30 32.88
C ASN A 238 -1.07 -28.16 32.04
N ILE A 239 0.18 -27.81 32.32
CA ILE A 239 0.87 -26.69 31.69
C ILE A 239 1.04 -26.85 30.17
N VAL A 240 1.08 -28.08 29.67
CA VAL A 240 1.14 -28.41 28.22
C VAL A 240 -0.14 -27.99 27.50
N ASN A 241 -1.26 -27.86 28.19
CA ASN A 241 -2.52 -27.39 27.58
C ASN A 241 -2.59 -25.86 27.47
N ILE A 242 -1.74 -25.15 28.21
CA ILE A 242 -1.72 -23.69 28.27
C ILE A 242 -0.57 -23.15 27.40
N LEU A 243 0.58 -23.82 27.43
CA LEU A 243 1.75 -23.47 26.64
C LEU A 243 1.97 -24.48 25.51
N PRO A 244 2.27 -24.02 24.28
CA PRO A 244 2.57 -24.90 23.15
C PRO A 244 3.99 -25.49 23.31
N LEU A 245 4.12 -26.42 24.23
CA LEU A 245 5.35 -27.15 24.55
C LEU A 245 5.52 -28.33 23.59
N ASN A 246 6.75 -28.57 23.12
CA ASN A 246 7.07 -29.77 22.37
C ASN A 246 7.11 -31.00 23.30
N GLY A 247 6.91 -32.22 22.78
CA GLY A 247 6.74 -33.43 23.62
C GLY A 247 7.91 -33.81 24.56
N ARG A 248 9.11 -33.25 24.38
CA ARG A 248 10.26 -33.42 25.31
C ARG A 248 10.62 -32.13 26.06
N GLU A 249 9.86 -31.07 25.86
CA GLU A 249 10.09 -29.76 26.45
C GLU A 249 9.50 -29.72 27.86
N ARG A 250 10.31 -29.27 28.82
CA ARG A 250 9.94 -29.15 30.23
C ARG A 250 10.33 -27.78 30.74
N ILE A 251 9.49 -27.23 31.60
CA ILE A 251 9.75 -25.95 32.26
C ILE A 251 10.82 -26.17 33.33
N GLN A 252 11.75 -25.23 33.44
CA GLN A 252 12.87 -25.25 34.38
C GLN A 252 12.76 -24.13 35.41
N ALA A 253 12.28 -22.95 34.99
CA ALA A 253 12.12 -21.81 35.86
C ALA A 253 10.91 -20.98 35.42
N VAL A 254 10.26 -20.34 36.37
CA VAL A 254 9.21 -19.36 36.13
C VAL A 254 9.56 -18.10 36.90
N ILE A 255 9.58 -16.97 36.20
CA ILE A 255 9.94 -15.67 36.79
C ILE A 255 8.74 -14.73 36.63
N PRO A 256 8.13 -14.27 37.74
CA PRO A 256 7.14 -13.21 37.68
C PRO A 256 7.85 -11.86 37.46
N ILE A 257 7.39 -11.12 36.45
CA ILE A 257 7.89 -9.79 36.08
C ILE A 257 6.72 -8.82 36.07
N LYS A 258 6.79 -7.82 36.95
CA LYS A 258 5.82 -6.73 37.01
C LYS A 258 6.00 -5.77 35.82
N GLU A 259 7.21 -5.25 35.66
CA GLU A 259 7.59 -4.34 34.59
C GLU A 259 8.96 -4.75 34.05
N PHE A 260 9.16 -4.53 32.74
CA PHE A 260 10.46 -4.75 32.10
C PHE A 260 11.33 -3.52 32.33
N TYR A 261 12.30 -3.63 33.25
CA TYR A 261 13.29 -2.58 33.50
C TYR A 261 14.49 -2.74 32.57
N GLU A 262 14.93 -1.64 31.94
CA GLU A 262 16.09 -1.66 31.02
C GLU A 262 17.40 -2.07 31.73
N ASP A 263 17.49 -1.86 33.05
CA ASP A 263 18.66 -2.19 33.87
C ASP A 263 18.57 -3.57 34.57
N ALA A 264 17.51 -4.34 34.32
CA ALA A 264 17.35 -5.68 34.87
C ALA A 264 17.76 -6.74 33.84
N TYR A 265 18.58 -7.71 34.29
CA TYR A 265 19.05 -8.80 33.44
C TYR A 265 18.61 -10.16 33.99
N VAL A 266 18.19 -11.05 33.09
CA VAL A 266 17.96 -12.46 33.39
C VAL A 266 19.23 -13.23 33.07
N VAL A 267 19.77 -13.91 34.08
CA VAL A 267 20.94 -14.78 33.93
C VAL A 267 20.50 -16.22 33.73
N LEU A 268 20.88 -16.79 32.59
CA LEU A 268 20.63 -18.18 32.21
C LEU A 268 21.94 -18.96 32.27
N ALA A 269 21.90 -20.17 32.81
CA ALA A 269 23.05 -21.07 32.88
C ALA A 269 22.69 -22.44 32.27
N THR A 270 23.64 -23.02 31.53
CA THR A 270 23.49 -24.34 30.91
C THR A 270 24.36 -25.38 31.62
N LYS A 271 24.01 -26.67 31.48
CA LYS A 271 24.79 -27.79 32.05
C LYS A 271 26.23 -27.86 31.55
N ASN A 272 26.52 -27.29 30.38
CA ASN A 272 27.86 -27.24 29.79
C ASN A 272 28.69 -26.03 30.26
N GLY A 273 28.23 -25.29 31.27
CA GLY A 273 28.94 -24.15 31.84
C GLY A 273 28.84 -22.85 31.04
N ILE A 274 28.00 -22.79 30.00
CA ILE A 274 27.74 -21.55 29.26
C ILE A 274 26.69 -20.74 30.02
N ILE A 275 27.03 -19.48 30.33
CA ILE A 275 26.16 -18.50 30.98
C ILE A 275 25.82 -17.39 29.98
N LYS A 276 24.54 -16.99 29.92
CA LYS A 276 24.06 -15.87 29.11
C LYS A 276 23.22 -14.92 29.96
N LYS A 277 23.51 -13.63 29.89
CA LYS A 277 22.66 -12.57 30.45
C LYS A 277 21.87 -11.91 29.31
N THR A 278 20.58 -11.67 29.50
CA THR A 278 19.70 -10.96 28.55
C THR A 278 18.80 -10.01 29.32
#